data_AF-A0A2A7HUS3-F1
#
_entry.id   AF-A0A2A7HUS3-F1
#
_cell.length_a   1.000
_cell.length_b   1.000
_cell.length_c   1.000
_cell.angle_alpha   90.00
_cell.angle_beta   90.00
_cell.angle_gamma   90.00
#
_symmetry.space_group_name_H-M   'P 1'
#
loop_
_entity.id
_entity.type
_entity.pdbx_description
1 polymer ?
#
loop_
_entity_poly.entity_id
_entity_poly.type
_entity_poly.pdbx_seq_one_letter_code
_entity_poly.pdbx_strand_id
1 'polypeptide(L)'
;MRANSICECIIETSKKIWFDAKDYYESTILAREETYSESTLLELYRNMPIDQYGFKKVTAPEESKNGADWEWYIVEGEYWIRFAVQAKKLSIKDSQKKTKYLYRYLHSGTEKNSQCNRLLKYSYENGYIPIYSFFNYIKAEDRKGIKITRDVEGQIELLGWTYCFAEKISPTFSDMNNEFKDIWDFSEPMKTLFCKTNIDNILKKYNVIKNYKDIDGNTIDKPAFKKKKINELPTYVINLMQENDIKINHNDHYDYNSYSNYIDVKAKPVSENIIVTILTPVCESNQSFLYKISIILKGILVKFYKWFKVR
;
A
#
# COMPACT_ATOMS: atom_id res chain seq x y z
N MET A 1 19.24 5.67 -7.29
CA MET A 1 18.72 6.13 -8.60
C MET A 1 17.20 5.99 -8.50
N ARG A 2 16.41 6.99 -8.90
CA ARG A 2 14.95 6.84 -8.92
C ARG A 2 14.55 5.86 -10.01
N ALA A 3 13.43 5.18 -9.83
CA ALA A 3 12.85 4.29 -10.84
C ALA A 3 12.38 5.11 -12.05
N ASN A 4 12.36 4.48 -13.23
CA ASN A 4 11.89 5.12 -14.47
C ASN A 4 10.36 5.12 -14.57
N SER A 5 9.68 4.32 -13.74
CA SER A 5 8.21 4.28 -13.67
C SER A 5 7.73 3.88 -12.28
N ILE A 6 6.47 4.20 -11.96
CA ILE A 6 5.78 3.68 -10.77
C ILE A 6 5.84 2.15 -10.73
N CYS A 7 5.60 1.48 -11.86
CA CYS A 7 5.58 0.02 -11.91
C CYS A 7 6.94 -0.56 -11.50
N GLU A 8 8.05 0.00 -12.01
CA GLU A 8 9.41 -0.39 -11.61
C GLU A 8 9.64 -0.13 -10.12
N CYS A 9 9.23 1.04 -9.60
CA CYS A 9 9.34 1.37 -8.17
C CYS A 9 8.61 0.34 -7.29
N ILE A 10 7.37 -0.03 -7.64
CA ILE A 10 6.58 -1.02 -6.89
C ILE A 10 7.26 -2.40 -6.95
N ILE A 11 7.75 -2.83 -8.12
CA ILE A 11 8.44 -4.11 -8.29
C ILE A 11 9.70 -4.18 -7.40
N GLU A 12 10.55 -3.16 -7.43
CA GLU A 12 11.78 -3.14 -6.64
C GLU A 12 11.47 -3.02 -5.14
N THR A 13 10.43 -2.26 -4.77
CA THR A 13 9.96 -2.18 -3.38
C THR A 13 9.45 -3.53 -2.88
N SER A 14 8.68 -4.27 -3.68
CA SER A 14 8.23 -5.63 -3.33
C SER A 14 9.42 -6.56 -3.06
N LYS A 15 10.43 -6.56 -3.93
CA LYS A 15 11.63 -7.37 -3.76
C LYS A 15 12.41 -6.98 -2.50
N LYS A 16 12.55 -5.68 -2.26
CA LYS A 16 13.22 -5.17 -1.06
C LYS A 16 12.52 -5.64 0.21
N ILE A 17 11.18 -5.52 0.27
CA ILE A 17 10.41 -5.98 1.43
C ILE A 17 10.62 -7.48 1.68
N TRP A 18 10.68 -8.29 0.62
CA TRP A 18 10.97 -9.72 0.74
C TRP A 18 12.34 -9.97 1.40
N PHE A 19 13.39 -9.30 0.94
CA PHE A 19 14.74 -9.44 1.49
C PHE A 19 14.85 -8.86 2.90
N ASP A 20 14.28 -7.70 3.17
CA ASP A 20 14.22 -7.12 4.52
C ASP A 20 13.50 -8.08 5.48
N ALA A 21 12.38 -8.68 5.06
CA ALA A 21 11.63 -9.65 5.86
C ALA A 21 12.40 -10.94 6.11
N LYS A 22 13.18 -11.40 5.12
CA LYS A 22 14.14 -12.49 5.30
C LYS A 22 15.19 -12.12 6.35
N ASP A 23 15.82 -10.96 6.24
CA ASP A 23 16.88 -10.52 7.15
C ASP A 23 16.34 -10.36 8.59
N TYR A 24 15.13 -9.84 8.77
CA TYR A 24 14.48 -9.78 10.09
C TYR A 24 14.15 -11.16 10.65
N TYR A 25 13.82 -12.14 9.80
CA TYR A 25 13.58 -13.50 10.23
C TYR A 25 14.88 -14.22 10.62
N GLU A 26 15.96 -14.04 9.86
CA GLU A 26 17.25 -14.70 10.07
C GLU A 26 18.10 -14.04 11.18
N SER A 27 17.74 -12.82 11.59
CA SER A 27 18.43 -12.08 12.65
C SER A 27 17.72 -12.17 14.00
N THR A 28 18.36 -11.61 15.04
CA THR A 28 17.75 -11.43 16.37
C THR A 28 16.90 -10.17 16.46
N ILE A 29 16.71 -9.42 15.36
CA ILE A 29 16.02 -8.13 15.35
C ILE A 29 14.55 -8.31 15.01
N LEU A 30 13.67 -7.87 15.91
CA LEU A 30 12.23 -7.92 15.70
C LEU A 30 11.72 -6.60 15.10
N ALA A 31 11.43 -6.60 13.80
CA ALA A 31 10.67 -5.53 13.16
C ALA A 31 9.17 -5.65 13.46
N ARG A 32 8.56 -4.54 13.86
CA ARG A 32 7.11 -4.43 14.06
C ARG A 32 6.41 -4.10 12.75
N GLU A 33 5.08 -4.17 12.73
CA GLU A 33 4.25 -3.85 11.55
C GLU A 33 4.52 -2.41 11.07
N GLU A 34 4.59 -1.47 12.01
CA GLU A 34 4.88 -0.06 11.78
C GLU A 34 6.22 0.13 11.06
N THR A 35 7.24 -0.66 11.41
CA THR A 35 8.56 -0.60 10.78
C THR A 35 8.48 -0.91 9.29
N TYR A 36 7.70 -1.92 8.89
CA TYR A 36 7.53 -2.24 7.47
C TYR A 36 6.75 -1.17 6.73
N SER A 37 5.68 -0.64 7.33
CA SER A 37 4.89 0.44 6.75
C SER A 37 5.79 1.66 6.50
N GLU A 38 6.48 2.15 7.54
CA GLU A 38 7.36 3.31 7.44
C GLU A 38 8.52 3.08 6.45
N SER A 39 9.17 1.90 6.46
CA SER A 39 10.26 1.61 5.55
C SER A 39 9.79 1.49 4.10
N THR A 40 8.63 0.88 3.87
CA THR A 40 8.02 0.77 2.54
C THR A 40 7.74 2.15 1.99
N LEU A 41 7.08 2.99 2.77
CA LEU A 41 6.69 4.34 2.33
C LEU A 41 7.90 5.25 2.12
N LEU A 42 8.94 5.11 2.94
CA LEU A 42 10.22 5.77 2.71
C LEU A 42 10.90 5.29 1.41
N GLU A 43 10.80 4.01 1.08
CA GLU A 43 11.32 3.46 -0.18
C GLU A 43 10.58 4.04 -1.39
N LEU A 44 9.24 4.10 -1.32
CA LEU A 44 8.43 4.75 -2.36
C LEU A 44 8.84 6.22 -2.50
N TYR A 45 8.93 6.96 -1.40
CA TYR A 45 9.34 8.37 -1.44
C TYR A 45 10.71 8.57 -2.10
N ARG A 46 11.67 7.68 -1.83
CA ARG A 46 13.03 7.77 -2.37
C ARG A 46 13.12 7.42 -3.86
N ASN A 47 12.35 6.44 -4.29
CA ASN A 47 12.53 5.82 -5.60
C ASN A 47 11.43 6.15 -6.61
N MET A 48 10.29 6.70 -6.18
CA MET A 48 9.23 7.09 -7.10
C MET A 48 9.73 8.10 -8.14
N PRO A 49 9.26 7.99 -9.41
CA PRO A 49 9.56 8.99 -10.42
C PRO A 49 9.20 10.38 -9.93
N ILE A 50 10.03 11.36 -10.31
CA ILE A 50 9.75 12.77 -10.06
C ILE A 50 8.44 13.13 -10.79
N ASP A 51 7.66 14.05 -10.23
CA ASP A 51 6.37 14.54 -10.76
C ASP A 51 5.22 13.51 -10.82
N GLN A 52 5.41 12.27 -10.35
CA GLN A 52 4.36 11.24 -10.33
C GLN A 52 3.92 10.82 -8.91
N TYR A 53 4.46 11.48 -7.89
CA TYR A 53 4.25 11.11 -6.49
C TYR A 53 4.16 12.30 -5.54
N GLY A 54 3.08 12.34 -4.75
CA GLY A 54 2.91 13.28 -3.65
C GLY A 54 2.91 12.55 -2.31
N PHE A 55 3.55 13.13 -1.30
CA PHE A 55 3.68 12.52 0.03
C PHE A 55 3.38 13.50 1.15
N LYS A 56 2.42 13.15 2.00
CA LYS A 56 2.13 13.92 3.21
C LYS A 56 1.96 13.02 4.41
N LYS A 57 2.68 13.32 5.50
CA LYS A 57 2.44 12.72 6.82
C LYS A 57 1.39 13.57 7.54
N VAL A 58 0.23 13.00 7.90
CA VAL A 58 -0.74 13.67 8.80
C VAL A 58 -0.31 13.49 10.26
N THR A 59 -1.12 13.83 11.27
CA THR A 59 -0.76 13.69 12.70
C THR A 59 -1.64 12.67 13.42
N ALA A 60 -1.09 12.01 14.45
CA ALA A 60 -1.67 10.87 15.18
C ALA A 60 -3.11 11.00 15.74
N PRO A 61 -3.70 12.17 16.02
CA PRO A 61 -5.05 12.23 16.58
C PRO A 61 -6.17 11.72 15.65
N GLU A 62 -5.94 11.66 14.33
CA GLU A 62 -6.95 11.27 13.33
C GLU A 62 -6.94 9.76 13.00
N GLU A 63 -5.82 9.07 13.25
CA GLU A 63 -5.58 7.67 12.83
C GLU A 63 -6.42 6.64 13.61
N SER A 64 -6.70 6.88 14.90
CA SER A 64 -7.43 5.92 15.74
C SER A 64 -8.87 5.64 15.29
N LYS A 65 -9.42 6.46 14.39
CA LYS A 65 -10.83 6.44 13.99
C LYS A 65 -11.10 5.74 12.66
N ASN A 66 -10.14 5.68 11.74
CA ASN A 66 -10.37 5.18 10.38
C ASN A 66 -9.92 3.73 10.17
N GLY A 67 -8.96 3.24 10.97
CA GLY A 67 -8.43 1.88 10.83
C GLY A 67 -7.64 1.66 9.55
N ALA A 68 -7.02 2.71 9.00
CA ALA A 68 -6.10 2.65 7.88
C ALA A 68 -4.73 3.19 8.31
N ASP A 69 -3.66 2.59 7.80
CA ASP A 69 -2.27 3.03 8.02
C ASP A 69 -1.83 4.09 6.99
N TRP A 70 -2.47 4.14 5.82
CA TRP A 70 -2.34 5.24 4.86
C TRP A 70 -3.48 5.27 3.84
N GLU A 71 -3.52 6.33 3.06
CA GLU A 71 -4.41 6.48 1.92
C GLU A 71 -3.63 6.56 0.61
N TRP A 72 -4.22 6.01 -0.46
CA TRP A 72 -3.73 6.23 -1.82
C TRP A 72 -4.79 6.91 -2.68
N TYR A 73 -4.38 7.88 -3.48
CA TYR A 73 -5.15 8.39 -4.61
C TYR A 73 -4.45 7.95 -5.88
N ILE A 74 -5.19 7.28 -6.76
CA ILE A 74 -4.74 6.97 -8.11
C ILE A 74 -5.46 7.92 -9.04
N VAL A 75 -4.71 8.75 -9.74
CA VAL A 75 -5.22 9.70 -10.74
C VAL A 75 -4.80 9.22 -12.12
N GLU A 76 -5.76 9.15 -13.04
CA GLU A 76 -5.60 8.74 -14.43
C GLU A 76 -6.43 9.68 -15.32
N GLY A 77 -5.75 10.55 -16.06
CA GLY A 77 -6.39 11.59 -16.87
C GLY A 77 -7.28 12.51 -16.02
N GLU A 78 -8.55 12.63 -16.41
CA GLU A 78 -9.56 13.43 -15.69
C GLU A 78 -10.22 12.70 -14.53
N TYR A 79 -9.79 11.47 -14.23
CA TYR A 79 -10.46 10.62 -13.25
C TYR A 79 -9.53 10.21 -12.12
N TRP A 80 -10.13 9.90 -10.98
CA TRP A 80 -9.40 9.37 -9.85
C TRP A 80 -10.24 8.40 -9.01
N ILE A 81 -9.53 7.55 -8.27
CA ILE A 81 -10.05 6.69 -7.21
C ILE A 81 -9.14 6.81 -5.99
N ARG A 82 -9.64 6.36 -4.84
CA ARG A 82 -8.85 6.32 -3.61
C ARG A 82 -9.01 5.03 -2.83
N PHE A 83 -7.97 4.68 -2.09
CA PHE A 83 -7.89 3.51 -1.24
C PHE A 83 -7.61 3.90 0.20
N ALA A 84 -8.27 3.22 1.11
CA ALA A 84 -7.86 3.19 2.51
C ALA A 84 -7.08 1.89 2.71
N VAL A 85 -5.86 1.99 3.18
CA VAL A 85 -4.91 0.88 3.19
C VAL A 85 -4.57 0.50 4.62
N GLN A 86 -4.78 -0.76 4.97
CA GLN A 86 -4.31 -1.33 6.23
C GLN A 86 -3.15 -2.29 5.95
N ALA A 87 -1.98 -1.98 6.49
CA ALA A 87 -0.82 -2.86 6.48
C ALA A 87 -0.98 -4.02 7.46
N LYS A 88 -0.43 -5.18 7.05
CA LYS A 88 -0.26 -6.35 7.89
C LYS A 88 1.06 -7.05 7.62
N LYS A 89 1.82 -7.32 8.68
CA LYS A 89 3.06 -8.12 8.59
C LYS A 89 2.78 -9.60 8.77
N LEU A 90 3.40 -10.43 7.93
CA LEU A 90 3.44 -11.87 8.15
C LEU A 90 4.39 -12.25 9.29
N SER A 91 3.86 -12.90 10.33
CA SER A 91 4.62 -13.47 11.43
C SER A 91 4.97 -14.92 11.13
N ILE A 92 6.25 -15.25 11.21
CA ILE A 92 6.74 -16.63 11.08
C ILE A 92 6.97 -17.17 12.49
N LYS A 93 6.36 -18.32 12.80
CA LYS A 93 6.56 -19.02 14.08
C LYS A 93 7.04 -20.43 13.80
N ASP A 94 8.28 -20.69 14.19
CA ASP A 94 8.86 -22.01 14.11
C ASP A 94 8.50 -22.85 15.32
N SER A 95 8.23 -24.11 15.07
CA SER A 95 8.06 -25.13 16.09
C SER A 95 8.77 -26.40 15.64
N GLN A 96 9.04 -27.31 16.58
CA GLN A 96 9.69 -28.60 16.27
C GLN A 96 8.95 -29.43 15.21
N LYS A 97 7.65 -29.18 14.99
CA LYS A 97 6.80 -29.97 14.08
C LYS A 97 6.46 -29.25 12.78
N LYS A 98 6.38 -27.91 12.77
CA LYS A 98 5.93 -27.12 11.61
C LYS A 98 6.24 -25.63 11.74
N THR A 99 6.54 -24.98 10.63
CA THR A 99 6.49 -23.51 10.48
C THR A 99 5.05 -23.03 10.33
N LYS A 100 4.64 -22.00 11.07
CA LYS A 100 3.37 -21.30 10.86
C LYS A 100 3.60 -19.88 10.36
N TYR A 101 2.82 -19.49 9.36
CA TYR A 101 2.82 -18.16 8.75
C TYR A 101 1.50 -17.47 9.08
N LEU A 102 1.53 -16.45 9.94
CA LEU A 102 0.34 -15.85 10.56
C LEU A 102 0.31 -14.34 10.39
N TYR A 103 -0.79 -13.77 9.94
CA TYR A 103 -1.03 -12.32 10.02
C TYR A 103 -1.61 -11.99 11.38
N ARG A 104 -0.72 -11.70 12.33
CA ARG A 104 -1.14 -11.35 13.70
C ARG A 104 -1.95 -10.07 13.67
N TYR A 105 -2.93 -9.99 14.58
CA TYR A 105 -3.75 -8.80 14.77
C TYR A 105 -4.56 -8.34 13.55
N LEU A 106 -4.67 -9.17 12.50
CA LEU A 106 -5.61 -8.95 11.40
C LEU A 106 -7.03 -8.71 11.92
N HIS A 107 -7.36 -9.31 13.06
CA HIS A 107 -8.66 -9.22 13.73
C HIS A 107 -8.55 -8.60 15.13
N SER A 108 -7.57 -7.74 15.39
CA SER A 108 -7.45 -7.10 16.71
C SER A 108 -8.62 -6.14 17.01
N GLY A 109 -9.13 -6.21 18.24
CA GLY A 109 -10.27 -5.43 18.72
C GLY A 109 -11.42 -6.29 19.26
N THR A 110 -12.43 -5.67 19.87
CA THR A 110 -13.72 -6.33 20.13
C THR A 110 -14.51 -6.47 18.82
N GLU A 111 -15.43 -7.42 18.72
CA GLU A 111 -16.14 -7.74 17.48
C GLU A 111 -16.68 -6.49 16.74
N LYS A 112 -17.36 -5.59 17.47
CA LYS A 112 -17.93 -4.35 16.91
C LYS A 112 -16.90 -3.27 16.55
N ASN A 113 -15.69 -3.31 17.12
CA ASN A 113 -14.64 -2.31 16.93
C ASN A 113 -13.34 -2.90 16.35
N SER A 114 -13.43 -4.05 15.67
CA SER A 114 -12.28 -4.68 15.03
C SER A 114 -11.66 -3.75 13.99
N GLN A 115 -10.34 -3.86 13.79
CA GLN A 115 -9.63 -3.05 12.78
C GLN A 115 -10.28 -3.18 11.38
N CYS A 116 -10.70 -4.39 10.99
CA CYS A 116 -11.36 -4.61 9.71
C CYS A 116 -12.70 -3.88 9.60
N ASN A 117 -13.54 -3.93 10.64
CA ASN A 117 -14.83 -3.25 10.63
C ASN A 117 -14.67 -1.73 10.58
N ARG A 118 -13.65 -1.18 11.28
CA ARG A 118 -13.32 0.25 11.19
C ARG A 118 -12.90 0.64 9.78
N LEU A 119 -12.01 -0.13 9.16
CA LEU A 119 -11.55 0.11 7.79
C LEU A 119 -12.73 0.09 6.80
N LEU A 120 -13.57 -0.95 6.82
CA LEU A 120 -14.72 -1.08 5.93
C LEU A 120 -15.73 0.07 6.12
N LYS A 121 -16.10 0.34 7.38
CA LYS A 121 -17.04 1.41 7.73
C LYS A 121 -16.53 2.77 7.26
N TYR A 122 -15.31 3.14 7.67
CA TYR A 122 -14.68 4.38 7.26
C TYR A 122 -14.62 4.50 5.73
N SER A 123 -14.24 3.42 5.08
CA SER A 123 -14.08 3.39 3.62
C SER A 123 -15.40 3.63 2.90
N TYR A 124 -16.50 3.01 3.31
CA TYR A 124 -17.78 3.22 2.64
C TYR A 124 -18.39 4.58 2.95
N GLU A 125 -18.33 5.03 4.21
CA GLU A 125 -18.82 6.36 4.62
C GLU A 125 -18.11 7.48 3.87
N ASN A 126 -16.83 7.28 3.56
CA ASN A 126 -16.01 8.28 2.89
C ASN A 126 -15.72 7.93 1.43
N GLY A 127 -16.28 6.88 0.84
CA GLY A 127 -15.99 6.50 -0.54
C GLY A 127 -14.49 6.24 -0.83
N TYR A 128 -13.86 5.39 -0.02
CA TYR A 128 -12.56 4.74 -0.27
C TYR A 128 -12.74 3.26 -0.60
N ILE A 129 -11.83 2.72 -1.43
CA ILE A 129 -11.72 1.28 -1.65
C ILE A 129 -10.86 0.69 -0.51
N PRO A 130 -11.41 -0.15 0.38
CA PRO A 130 -10.65 -0.72 1.49
C PRO A 130 -9.77 -1.86 0.99
N ILE A 131 -8.46 -1.78 1.26
CA ILE A 131 -7.51 -2.86 0.95
C ILE A 131 -6.65 -3.19 2.15
N TYR A 132 -6.21 -4.45 2.20
CA TYR A 132 -5.07 -4.84 3.00
C TYR A 132 -3.81 -4.85 2.15
N SER A 133 -2.70 -4.41 2.75
CA SER A 133 -1.35 -4.46 2.21
C SER A 133 -0.52 -5.41 3.07
N PHE A 134 -0.05 -6.51 2.49
CA PHE A 134 0.68 -7.56 3.22
C PHE A 134 2.17 -7.53 2.95
N PHE A 135 2.97 -7.62 4.02
CA PHE A 135 4.41 -7.75 3.96
C PHE A 135 4.82 -9.20 4.28
N ASN A 136 5.37 -9.90 3.29
CA ASN A 136 5.52 -11.35 3.35
C ASN A 136 6.96 -11.80 3.17
N TYR A 137 7.28 -12.90 3.82
CA TYR A 137 8.46 -13.70 3.51
C TYR A 137 8.13 -15.16 3.80
N ILE A 138 8.50 -16.03 2.85
CA ILE A 138 8.30 -17.48 2.96
C ILE A 138 9.59 -18.19 2.64
N LYS A 139 9.99 -19.06 3.57
CA LYS A 139 11.22 -19.84 3.47
C LYS A 139 11.19 -20.73 2.24
N ALA A 140 12.36 -21.01 1.67
CA ALA A 140 12.47 -21.75 0.43
C ALA A 140 11.81 -23.14 0.50
N GLU A 141 12.02 -23.84 1.62
CA GLU A 141 11.48 -25.16 1.92
C GLU A 141 9.95 -25.19 2.07
N ASP A 142 9.34 -24.08 2.47
CA ASP A 142 7.90 -23.96 2.74
C ASP A 142 7.11 -23.42 1.54
N ARG A 143 7.79 -23.14 0.41
CA ARG A 143 7.12 -22.65 -0.83
C ARG A 143 6.27 -23.73 -1.51
N LYS A 144 6.47 -25.01 -1.15
CA LYS A 144 5.74 -26.14 -1.72
C LYS A 144 4.27 -26.07 -1.31
N GLY A 145 3.41 -25.63 -2.24
CA GLY A 145 1.97 -25.46 -2.02
C GLY A 145 1.47 -24.03 -2.16
N ILE A 146 2.36 -23.05 -2.36
CA ILE A 146 1.97 -21.70 -2.78
C ILE A 146 1.60 -21.78 -4.25
N LYS A 147 0.37 -21.36 -4.58
CA LYS A 147 -0.06 -21.21 -5.97
C LYS A 147 0.69 -20.04 -6.61
N ILE A 148 1.84 -20.31 -7.21
CA ILE A 148 2.62 -19.33 -7.97
C ILE A 148 1.85 -19.03 -9.26
N THR A 149 1.39 -17.80 -9.41
CA THR A 149 0.78 -17.32 -10.64
C THR A 149 1.87 -16.97 -11.66
N ARG A 150 1.53 -16.98 -12.95
CA ARG A 150 2.50 -16.76 -14.05
C ARG A 150 3.25 -15.42 -13.93
N ASP A 151 2.63 -14.41 -13.31
CA ASP A 151 3.20 -13.09 -13.08
C ASP A 151 4.27 -13.03 -11.97
N VAL A 152 4.41 -14.09 -11.18
CA VAL A 152 5.45 -14.24 -10.13
C VAL A 152 6.34 -15.47 -10.33
N GLU A 153 6.09 -16.25 -11.38
CA GLU A 153 6.93 -17.37 -11.77
C GLU A 153 8.35 -16.88 -12.08
N GLY A 154 9.34 -17.49 -11.42
CA GLY A 154 10.75 -17.06 -11.50
C GLY A 154 11.09 -15.76 -10.74
N GLN A 155 10.14 -15.13 -10.07
CA GLN A 155 10.33 -13.88 -9.30
C GLN A 155 9.49 -13.91 -8.01
N ILE A 156 9.75 -14.88 -7.14
CA ILE A 156 8.99 -15.11 -5.90
C ILE A 156 9.07 -13.91 -4.95
N GLU A 157 10.12 -13.11 -5.05
CA GLU A 157 10.36 -11.89 -4.27
C GLU A 157 9.28 -10.83 -4.51
N LEU A 158 8.53 -10.91 -5.63
CA LEU A 158 7.36 -10.06 -5.87
C LEU A 158 6.24 -10.31 -4.85
N LEU A 159 6.26 -11.45 -4.17
CA LEU A 159 5.35 -11.75 -3.06
C LEU A 159 5.71 -11.02 -1.78
N GLY A 160 6.86 -10.36 -1.71
CA GLY A 160 7.25 -9.54 -0.57
C GLY A 160 6.20 -8.50 -0.21
N TRP A 161 5.47 -8.00 -1.22
CA TRP A 161 4.40 -7.05 -1.03
C TRP A 161 3.18 -7.40 -1.87
N THR A 162 2.09 -7.79 -1.21
CA THR A 162 0.83 -8.18 -1.84
C THR A 162 -0.33 -7.36 -1.30
N TYR A 163 -1.48 -7.44 -1.95
CA TYR A 163 -2.71 -6.78 -1.49
C TYR A 163 -3.93 -7.64 -1.73
N CYS A 164 -5.01 -7.35 -1.01
CA CYS A 164 -6.35 -7.82 -1.36
C CYS A 164 -7.41 -6.78 -0.97
N PHE A 165 -8.60 -6.88 -1.56
CA PHE A 165 -9.76 -6.11 -1.09
C PHE A 165 -10.21 -6.61 0.28
N ALA A 166 -10.54 -5.69 1.20
CA ALA A 166 -10.84 -6.04 2.59
C ALA A 166 -12.09 -6.93 2.71
N GLU A 167 -13.04 -6.82 1.79
CA GLU A 167 -14.25 -7.62 1.73
C GLU A 167 -13.97 -9.11 1.51
N LYS A 168 -12.82 -9.46 0.91
CA LYS A 168 -12.41 -10.86 0.74
C LYS A 168 -11.83 -11.48 2.02
N ILE A 169 -11.42 -10.65 2.97
CA ILE A 169 -11.01 -11.07 4.31
C ILE A 169 -12.19 -11.05 5.29
N SER A 170 -13.25 -10.31 4.93
CA SER A 170 -14.48 -10.25 5.69
C SER A 170 -15.30 -11.56 5.83
N PRO A 171 -15.29 -12.59 4.94
CA PRO A 171 -16.35 -13.59 4.96
C PRO A 171 -16.32 -14.67 6.06
N THR A 172 -15.27 -14.79 6.88
CA THR A 172 -15.03 -15.98 7.73
C THR A 172 -14.22 -15.71 9.00
N PHE A 173 -14.50 -14.62 9.72
CA PHE A 173 -13.75 -14.24 10.93
C PHE A 173 -13.70 -15.32 12.04
N SER A 174 -14.60 -16.31 12.08
CA SER A 174 -14.54 -17.44 13.02
C SER A 174 -13.69 -18.61 12.56
N ASP A 175 -13.51 -18.80 11.25
CA ASP A 175 -13.01 -20.05 10.66
C ASP A 175 -11.60 -19.90 10.02
N MET A 176 -11.15 -18.67 9.76
CA MET A 176 -9.79 -18.43 9.25
C MET A 176 -8.77 -18.41 10.39
N ASN A 177 -7.71 -19.20 10.26
CA ASN A 177 -6.67 -19.29 11.29
C ASN A 177 -5.67 -18.11 11.25
N ASN A 178 -6.04 -17.01 10.57
CA ASN A 178 -5.13 -15.92 10.18
C ASN A 178 -3.87 -16.42 9.46
N GLU A 179 -3.93 -17.61 8.83
CA GLU A 179 -2.77 -18.23 8.21
C GLU A 179 -2.57 -17.67 6.79
N PHE A 180 -1.30 -17.53 6.38
CA PHE A 180 -0.94 -17.03 5.05
C PHE A 180 -1.72 -17.72 3.93
N LYS A 181 -1.83 -19.05 4.01
CA LYS A 181 -2.52 -19.88 3.02
C LYS A 181 -3.99 -19.48 2.82
N ASP A 182 -4.67 -19.03 3.88
CA ASP A 182 -6.09 -18.69 3.85
C ASP A 182 -6.31 -17.33 3.13
N ILE A 183 -5.32 -16.44 3.20
CA ILE A 183 -5.34 -15.10 2.59
C ILE A 183 -4.72 -15.11 1.18
N TRP A 184 -3.81 -16.05 0.94
CA TRP A 184 -3.06 -16.17 -0.29
C TRP A 184 -3.95 -16.27 -1.53
N ASP A 185 -5.00 -17.09 -1.47
CA ASP A 185 -5.90 -17.32 -2.61
C ASP A 185 -6.66 -16.08 -3.07
N PHE A 186 -6.71 -15.04 -2.25
CA PHE A 186 -7.38 -13.78 -2.53
C PHE A 186 -6.43 -12.60 -2.71
N SER A 187 -5.14 -12.82 -2.48
CA SER A 187 -4.10 -11.81 -2.56
C SER A 187 -3.42 -11.81 -3.91
N GLU A 188 -2.96 -10.64 -4.34
CA GLU A 188 -2.17 -10.48 -5.55
C GLU A 188 -0.92 -9.65 -5.27
N PRO A 189 0.17 -9.83 -6.04
CA PRO A 189 1.34 -8.96 -5.94
C PRO A 189 0.93 -7.50 -6.10
N MET A 190 1.49 -6.61 -5.28
CA MET A 190 1.14 -5.17 -5.32
C MET A 190 1.32 -4.57 -6.72
N LYS A 191 2.28 -5.10 -7.49
CA LYS A 191 2.51 -4.71 -8.88
C LYS A 191 1.25 -4.82 -9.74
N THR A 192 0.32 -5.76 -9.50
CA THR A 192 -0.87 -5.92 -10.36
C THR A 192 -1.84 -4.76 -10.20
N LEU A 193 -1.75 -4.01 -9.09
CA LEU A 193 -2.54 -2.79 -8.88
C LEU A 193 -2.01 -1.61 -9.70
N PHE A 194 -0.70 -1.56 -9.97
CA PHE A 194 -0.03 -0.38 -10.52
C PHE A 194 0.62 -0.59 -11.90
N CYS A 195 0.96 -1.82 -12.27
CA CYS A 195 1.58 -2.17 -13.53
C CYS A 195 0.50 -2.57 -14.55
N LYS A 196 0.27 -1.73 -15.57
CA LYS A 196 -0.64 -2.01 -16.69
C LYS A 196 -2.12 -2.18 -16.29
N THR A 197 -2.52 -1.55 -15.20
CA THR A 197 -3.90 -1.51 -14.73
C THR A 197 -4.37 -0.06 -14.73
N ASN A 198 -5.53 0.18 -15.34
CA ASN A 198 -6.23 1.45 -15.34
C ASN A 198 -7.35 1.46 -14.29
N ILE A 199 -7.86 2.64 -13.97
CA ILE A 199 -8.91 2.82 -12.96
C ILE A 199 -10.14 1.95 -13.28
N ASP A 200 -10.51 1.84 -14.55
CA ASP A 200 -11.68 1.06 -14.96
C ASP A 200 -11.50 -0.44 -14.68
N ASN A 201 -10.31 -1.00 -14.88
CA ASN A 201 -9.99 -2.39 -14.55
C ASN A 201 -9.99 -2.63 -13.04
N ILE A 202 -9.46 -1.68 -12.25
CA ILE A 202 -9.52 -1.75 -10.78
C ILE A 202 -10.97 -1.79 -10.32
N LEU A 203 -11.79 -0.83 -10.79
CA LEU A 203 -13.19 -0.73 -10.42
C LEU A 203 -14.00 -1.93 -10.88
N LYS A 204 -13.74 -2.45 -12.09
CA LYS A 204 -14.36 -3.69 -12.57
C LYS A 204 -14.06 -4.85 -11.62
N LYS A 205 -12.79 -5.05 -11.26
CA LYS A 205 -12.37 -6.13 -10.36
C LYS A 205 -12.97 -5.98 -8.96
N TYR A 206 -13.02 -4.76 -8.44
CA TYR A 206 -13.54 -4.47 -7.11
C TYR A 206 -15.07 -4.57 -7.03
N ASN A 207 -15.79 -4.03 -8.03
CA ASN A 207 -17.26 -4.04 -8.05
C ASN A 207 -17.89 -5.39 -8.40
N VAL A 208 -17.09 -6.40 -8.79
CA VAL A 208 -17.57 -7.79 -8.87
C VAL A 208 -17.99 -8.30 -7.48
N ILE A 209 -17.36 -7.81 -6.41
CA ILE A 209 -17.79 -8.08 -5.04
C ILE A 209 -19.06 -7.26 -4.79
N LYS A 210 -20.22 -7.91 -4.62
CA LYS A 210 -21.49 -7.21 -4.41
C LYS A 210 -21.88 -7.10 -2.95
N ASN A 211 -21.50 -8.10 -2.16
CA ASN A 211 -21.77 -8.19 -0.75
C ASN A 211 -20.60 -8.89 -0.06
N TYR A 212 -20.58 -8.79 1.26
CA TYR A 212 -19.63 -9.46 2.12
C TYR A 212 -20.34 -9.84 3.43
N LYS A 213 -19.77 -10.75 4.21
CA LYS A 213 -20.29 -11.04 5.55
C LYS A 213 -19.58 -10.20 6.60
N ASP A 214 -20.31 -9.59 7.52
CA ASP A 214 -19.71 -8.96 8.69
C ASP A 214 -19.29 -10.00 9.74
N ILE A 215 -18.81 -9.51 10.89
CA ILE A 215 -18.35 -10.35 12.01
C ILE A 215 -19.47 -11.19 12.64
N ASP A 216 -20.71 -10.74 12.55
CA ASP A 216 -21.89 -11.43 13.08
C ASP A 216 -22.45 -12.42 12.02
N GLY A 217 -21.78 -12.54 10.86
CA GLY A 217 -22.19 -13.39 9.75
C GLY A 217 -23.30 -12.79 8.89
N ASN A 218 -23.70 -11.54 9.14
CA ASN A 218 -24.72 -10.85 8.36
C ASN A 218 -24.17 -10.49 6.99
N THR A 219 -24.97 -10.68 5.95
CA THR A 219 -24.64 -10.21 4.60
C THR A 219 -24.84 -8.69 4.54
N ILE A 220 -23.76 -7.96 4.26
CA ILE A 220 -23.76 -6.52 4.03
C ILE A 220 -23.62 -6.25 2.54
N ASP A 221 -24.54 -5.46 2.00
CA ASP A 221 -24.46 -4.99 0.62
C ASP A 221 -23.37 -3.92 0.50
N LYS A 222 -22.40 -4.19 -0.37
CA LYS A 222 -21.31 -3.27 -0.64
C LYS A 222 -21.80 -2.18 -1.60
N PRO A 223 -21.55 -0.88 -1.31
CA PRO A 223 -21.83 0.15 -2.30
C PRO A 223 -20.97 -0.05 -3.56
N ALA A 224 -21.56 0.25 -4.72
CA ALA A 224 -20.83 0.28 -5.97
C ALA A 224 -19.93 1.52 -5.99
N PHE A 225 -18.66 1.34 -6.36
CA PHE A 225 -17.71 2.44 -6.46
C PHE A 225 -17.61 2.94 -7.90
N LYS A 226 -17.49 4.25 -8.03
CA LYS A 226 -17.30 4.93 -9.32
C LYS A 226 -16.05 5.80 -9.23
N LYS A 227 -15.37 5.95 -10.37
CA LYS A 227 -14.33 6.96 -10.51
C LYS A 227 -14.94 8.35 -10.37
N LYS A 228 -14.19 9.27 -9.77
CA LYS A 228 -14.57 10.67 -9.60
C LYS A 228 -13.81 11.54 -10.58
N LYS A 229 -14.36 12.69 -10.94
CA LYS A 229 -13.68 13.65 -11.80
C LYS A 229 -12.60 14.39 -11.02
N ILE A 230 -11.56 14.81 -11.71
CA ILE A 230 -10.38 15.48 -11.13
C ILE A 230 -10.74 16.76 -10.37
N ASN A 231 -11.76 17.49 -10.81
CA ASN A 231 -12.28 18.68 -10.12
C ASN A 231 -13.02 18.36 -8.80
N GLU A 232 -13.28 17.08 -8.52
CA GLU A 232 -13.81 16.59 -7.25
C GLU A 232 -12.71 16.13 -6.28
N LEU A 233 -11.42 16.29 -6.64
CA LEU A 233 -10.32 15.98 -5.72
C LEU A 233 -10.42 16.84 -4.45
N PRO A 234 -10.15 16.26 -3.27
CA PRO A 234 -10.10 17.06 -2.04
C PRO A 234 -9.02 18.14 -2.13
N THR A 235 -9.31 19.33 -1.60
CA THR A 235 -8.39 20.49 -1.65
C THR A 235 -7.00 20.18 -1.11
N TYR A 236 -6.90 19.36 -0.05
CA TYR A 236 -5.61 18.98 0.50
C TYR A 236 -4.77 18.08 -0.44
N VAL A 237 -5.42 17.31 -1.31
CA VAL A 237 -4.74 16.49 -2.34
C VAL A 237 -4.26 17.41 -3.46
N ILE A 238 -5.11 18.36 -3.90
CA ILE A 238 -4.74 19.36 -4.91
C ILE A 238 -3.51 20.16 -4.44
N ASN A 239 -3.54 20.66 -3.20
CA ASN A 239 -2.40 21.40 -2.63
C ASN A 239 -1.14 20.52 -2.60
N LEU A 240 -1.26 19.24 -2.20
CA LEU A 240 -0.13 18.33 -2.18
C LEU A 240 0.45 18.07 -3.57
N MET A 241 -0.40 17.95 -4.59
CA MET A 241 0.04 17.82 -5.98
C MET A 241 0.79 19.06 -6.45
N GLN A 242 0.28 20.25 -6.13
CA GLN A 242 0.94 21.53 -6.45
C GLN A 242 2.29 21.70 -5.74
N GLU A 243 2.37 21.36 -4.44
CA GLU A 243 3.59 21.43 -3.64
C GLU A 243 4.72 20.50 -4.14
N ASN A 244 4.35 19.44 -4.87
CA ASN A 244 5.29 18.46 -5.43
C ASN A 244 5.45 18.60 -6.95
N ASP A 245 5.03 19.74 -7.53
CA ASP A 245 5.08 20.03 -8.96
C ASP A 245 4.43 18.94 -9.86
N ILE A 246 3.46 18.20 -9.30
CA ILE A 246 2.73 17.14 -10.00
C ILE A 246 1.74 17.80 -10.96
N LYS A 247 2.04 17.70 -12.25
CA LYS A 247 1.17 18.21 -13.31
C LYS A 247 0.25 17.11 -13.79
N ILE A 248 -1.05 17.36 -13.74
CA ILE A 248 -2.02 16.54 -14.46
C ILE A 248 -1.97 16.99 -15.92
N ASN A 249 -1.38 16.16 -16.78
CA ASN A 249 -1.30 16.48 -18.19
C ASN A 249 -2.68 16.31 -18.83
N HIS A 250 -3.43 17.40 -18.94
CA HIS A 250 -4.74 17.44 -19.59
C HIS A 250 -4.66 17.27 -21.11
N ASN A 251 -3.45 17.30 -21.70
CA ASN A 251 -3.27 17.44 -23.14
C ASN A 251 -3.42 16.13 -23.94
N ASP A 252 -3.51 14.96 -23.29
CA ASP A 252 -3.38 13.65 -23.97
C ASP A 252 -4.65 12.78 -23.95
N HIS A 253 -5.78 13.28 -23.43
CA HIS A 253 -7.06 12.56 -23.41
C HIS A 253 -8.17 13.32 -24.18
N TYR A 254 -8.36 12.98 -25.45
CA TYR A 254 -9.57 13.34 -26.19
C TYR A 254 -10.72 12.41 -25.76
N ASP A 255 -11.54 12.86 -24.80
CA ASP A 255 -12.93 12.43 -24.73
C ASP A 255 -13.84 13.63 -25.01
N TYR A 256 -14.61 13.51 -26.08
CA TYR A 256 -15.54 14.52 -26.56
C TYR A 256 -16.68 14.62 -25.53
N ASN A 257 -16.62 15.61 -24.62
CA ASN A 257 -17.70 16.57 -24.35
C ASN A 257 -17.48 17.42 -23.08
N SER A 258 -17.37 18.74 -23.32
CA SER A 258 -17.53 19.88 -22.39
C SER A 258 -16.33 20.16 -21.47
N TYR A 259 -15.59 21.26 -21.56
CA TYR A 259 -15.93 22.63 -21.97
C TYR A 259 -14.76 23.37 -22.66
N SER A 260 -15.11 24.04 -23.76
CA SER A 260 -14.56 25.27 -24.37
C SER A 260 -13.05 25.50 -24.51
N ASN A 261 -12.69 25.58 -25.80
CA ASN A 261 -11.60 26.37 -26.41
C ASN A 261 -10.18 25.86 -26.19
N TYR A 262 -9.73 24.87 -26.96
CA TYR A 262 -8.46 24.94 -27.73
C TYR A 262 -8.43 23.83 -28.80
N ILE A 263 -7.80 24.14 -29.93
CA ILE A 263 -7.94 23.52 -31.25
C ILE A 263 -7.04 22.29 -31.43
N ASP A 264 -7.66 21.18 -31.87
CA ASP A 264 -7.21 20.20 -32.87
C ASP A 264 -5.76 19.68 -32.81
N VAL A 265 -5.50 18.48 -32.27
CA VAL A 265 -4.48 17.52 -32.79
C VAL A 265 -4.77 16.08 -32.36
N LYS A 266 -4.75 15.15 -33.33
CA LYS A 266 -4.78 13.68 -33.19
C LYS A 266 -3.62 13.12 -32.34
N ALA A 267 -3.84 12.26 -31.33
CA ALA A 267 -2.77 11.47 -30.71
C ALA A 267 -3.20 10.15 -29.99
N LYS A 268 -2.23 9.24 -29.83
CA LYS A 268 -2.30 7.84 -29.31
C LYS A 268 -1.91 7.76 -27.82
N PRO A 269 -2.30 6.69 -27.07
CA PRO A 269 -2.25 6.67 -25.60
C PRO A 269 -0.83 6.49 -25.03
N VAL A 270 -0.51 7.28 -23.99
CA VAL A 270 0.64 7.08 -23.09
C VAL A 270 0.08 6.85 -21.68
N SER A 271 0.34 5.67 -21.12
CA SER A 271 -0.18 5.22 -19.83
C SER A 271 0.75 5.63 -18.69
N GLU A 272 0.41 6.67 -17.91
CA GLU A 272 1.15 6.98 -16.69
C GLU A 272 0.16 7.36 -15.56
N ASN A 273 -0.05 6.40 -14.65
CA ASN A 273 -0.81 6.60 -13.41
C ASN A 273 -0.09 7.63 -12.53
N ILE A 274 -0.79 8.49 -11.79
CA ILE A 274 -0.21 9.31 -10.71
C ILE A 274 -0.65 8.70 -9.37
N ILE A 275 0.29 8.50 -8.43
CA ILE A 275 -0.01 8.02 -7.07
C ILE A 275 0.22 9.15 -6.08
N VAL A 276 -0.83 9.64 -5.43
CA VAL A 276 -0.66 10.48 -4.24
C VAL A 276 -0.81 9.60 -3.01
N THR A 277 0.24 9.48 -2.21
CA THR A 277 0.24 8.71 -0.97
C THR A 277 0.17 9.64 0.22
N ILE A 278 -0.83 9.41 1.07
CA ILE A 278 -1.06 10.23 2.26
C ILE A 278 -0.88 9.32 3.46
N LEU A 279 0.23 9.53 4.12
CA LEU A 279 0.67 8.81 5.29
C LEU A 279 -0.12 9.25 6.51
N THR A 280 -0.80 8.34 7.19
CA THR A 280 -1.25 8.55 8.57
C THR A 280 -0.15 8.04 9.50
N PRO A 281 0.37 8.85 10.43
CA PRO A 281 1.49 8.40 11.25
C PRO A 281 1.01 7.54 12.39
N VAL A 282 1.62 6.37 12.53
CA VAL A 282 1.52 5.60 13.76
C VAL A 282 2.15 6.39 14.90
N CYS A 283 1.41 6.50 16.01
CA CYS A 283 1.82 7.12 17.27
C CYS A 283 3.32 6.93 17.55
N GLU A 284 4.04 8.05 17.76
CA GLU A 284 5.44 8.06 18.15
C GLU A 284 5.62 7.26 19.46
N SER A 285 5.97 5.99 19.33
CA SER A 285 6.58 5.29 20.45
C SER A 285 8.00 5.85 20.63
N ASN A 286 8.42 6.01 21.88
CA ASN A 286 9.67 6.65 22.33
C ASN A 286 10.98 6.12 21.68
N GLN A 287 10.93 5.13 20.78
CA GLN A 287 12.06 4.61 20.01
C GLN A 287 12.50 5.54 18.85
N SER A 288 11.62 6.42 18.34
CA SER A 288 11.94 7.43 17.30
C SER A 288 13.08 8.38 17.71
N PHE A 289 13.19 8.69 19.00
CA PHE A 289 14.24 9.57 19.53
C PHE A 289 15.63 8.95 19.44
N LEU A 290 15.77 7.65 19.76
CA LEU A 290 17.06 6.95 19.71
C LEU A 290 17.56 6.76 18.26
N TYR A 291 16.64 6.55 17.32
CA TYR A 291 17.00 6.46 15.90
C TYR A 291 17.49 7.81 15.35
N LYS A 292 16.84 8.92 15.72
CA LYS A 292 17.28 10.29 15.39
C LYS A 292 18.66 10.60 15.98
N ILE A 293 18.92 10.20 17.23
CA ILE A 293 20.25 10.32 17.85
C ILE A 293 21.30 9.52 17.07
N SER A 294 20.97 8.30 16.63
CA SER A 294 21.92 7.46 15.88
C SER A 294 22.34 8.07 14.53
N ILE A 295 21.41 8.74 13.84
CA ILE A 295 21.68 9.43 12.57
C ILE A 295 22.55 10.66 12.80
N ILE A 296 22.25 11.44 13.85
CA ILE A 296 23.05 12.62 14.22
C ILE A 296 24.48 12.20 14.61
N LEU A 297 24.63 11.15 15.43
CA LEU A 297 25.94 10.63 15.83
C LEU A 297 26.74 10.08 14.65
N LYS A 298 26.10 9.37 13.70
CA LYS A 298 26.76 8.95 12.45
C LYS A 298 27.23 10.15 11.62
N GLY A 299 26.42 11.21 11.52
CA GLY A 299 26.80 12.44 10.83
C GLY A 299 28.00 13.15 11.47
N ILE A 300 28.04 13.20 12.81
CA ILE A 300 29.16 13.77 13.57
C ILE A 300 30.42 12.92 13.40
N LEU A 301 30.33 11.60 13.50
CA LEU A 301 31.46 10.69 13.32
C LEU A 301 32.07 10.77 11.92
N VAL A 302 31.24 10.85 10.87
CA VAL A 302 31.73 11.02 9.49
C VAL A 302 32.43 12.36 9.30
N LYS A 303 31.93 13.45 9.90
CA LYS A 303 32.60 14.76 9.87
C LYS A 303 33.92 14.75 10.64
N PHE A 304 33.96 14.14 11.81
CA PHE A 304 35.18 13.96 12.61
C PHE A 304 36.23 13.13 11.88
N TYR A 305 35.83 12.01 11.25
CA TYR A 305 36.72 11.17 10.47
C TYR A 305 37.30 11.92 9.26
N LYS A 306 36.49 12.70 8.55
CA LYS A 306 36.96 13.54 7.43
C LYS A 306 37.93 14.64 7.91
N TRP A 307 37.70 15.24 9.07
CA TRP A 307 38.60 16.26 9.63
C TRP A 307 39.97 15.69 10.00
N PHE A 308 40.02 14.48 10.56
CA PHE A 308 41.28 13.79 10.88
C PHE A 308 42.07 13.32 9.66
N LYS A 309 41.43 13.14 8.49
CA LYS A 309 42.10 12.65 7.27
C LYS A 309 42.71 13.78 6.42
N VAL A 310 42.41 15.04 6.75
CA VAL A 310 42.89 16.24 6.04
C VAL A 310 44.03 16.93 6.81
N ARG A 311 44.40 16.41 7.98
CA ARG A 311 45.63 16.74 8.72
C ARG A 311 46.59 15.57 8.63
#